data_AF-A0A8B6GG24-F1
#
_entry.id   AF-A0A8B6GG24-F1
#
_cell.length_a   1.000
_cell.length_b   1.000
_cell.length_c   1.000
_cell.angle_alpha   90.00
_cell.angle_beta   90.00
_cell.angle_gamma   90.00
#
_symmetry.space_group_name_H-M   'P 1'
#
loop_
_entity.id
_entity.type
_entity.pdbx_description
1 polymer ?
#
loop_
_entity_poly.entity_id
_entity_poly.type
_entity_poly.pdbx_seq_one_letter_code
_entity_poly.pdbx_strand_id
1 'polypeptide(L)'
;MDAQKFLATTVFIIFNSILITKGEKLIVSTLIQDPYLINKTKSGNAPKYEGYIKDLLDKLSKDVGFTYDFIFPVDGEYGIQLPNGTWTGTIDDIQSKRAQMIAGSLTVTSKRADVVEFSYPFQITNLVMVLRRPDQARLPVMDRIKRIWSPFESSVWLLTIAAFFVTSSAIYVISYFNPYDWRRLARDGEATIRERESFTCMNSFWFSLSALTLQGYVRSPRSLGARVVVTAWWMFVIVFVSCYISKLTGLLQIPPNEEEIEGYMKFQGLRDVINRDIKFMVIRGGAVDDLLRYNTQQEHIQRLGAELKSGGSGEYVDNLKEGIKKLENYPSGKKAYITESLMVKYQTQRYGCQFYFVNEKTVKRQYSLAFPINSTYTNIIGRYILQYHEEGYLDYLEKKWFTGSCNQYVFEGTDEKYKIQEFHPLDTASFSGVLIVLAAGILIGVLVTIVECLIFKWAESGDPVHHDHEHQKGSNPDGIQTTSSLLDQQNDRSDTQV
;
A
#
# COMPACT_ATOMS: atom_id res chain seq x y z
N MET A 1 32.09 65.84 -3.79
CA MET A 1 30.80 66.40 -4.29
C MET A 1 29.87 65.32 -4.87
N ASP A 2 30.03 64.05 -4.48
CA ASP A 2 29.73 62.94 -5.40
C ASP A 2 28.60 62.03 -4.93
N ALA A 3 28.27 62.02 -3.63
CA ALA A 3 27.14 61.26 -3.10
C ALA A 3 25.79 61.68 -3.73
N GLN A 4 25.58 62.98 -3.96
CA GLN A 4 24.39 63.47 -4.67
C GLN A 4 24.38 63.08 -6.15
N LYS A 5 25.54 63.09 -6.84
CA LYS A 5 25.62 62.60 -8.22
C LYS A 5 25.33 61.11 -8.29
N PHE A 6 25.92 60.31 -7.40
CA PHE A 6 25.69 58.88 -7.33
C PHE A 6 24.21 58.57 -7.07
N LEU A 7 23.60 59.16 -6.02
CA LEU A 7 22.16 59.04 -5.75
C LEU A 7 21.30 59.46 -6.95
N ALA A 8 21.59 60.60 -7.58
CA ALA A 8 20.85 61.05 -8.75
C ALA A 8 20.98 60.06 -9.92
N THR A 9 22.17 59.52 -10.20
CA THR A 9 22.38 58.53 -11.26
C THR A 9 21.72 57.19 -10.94
N THR A 10 21.82 56.67 -9.71
CA THR A 10 21.17 55.41 -9.32
C THR A 10 19.65 55.53 -9.34
N VAL A 11 19.09 56.64 -8.82
CA VAL A 11 17.65 56.90 -8.90
C VAL A 11 17.20 57.09 -10.34
N PHE A 12 17.94 57.82 -11.17
CA PHE A 12 17.61 58.01 -12.59
C PHE A 12 17.67 56.70 -13.38
N ILE A 13 18.63 55.81 -13.11
CA ILE A 13 18.68 54.47 -13.70
C ILE A 13 17.45 53.66 -13.27
N ILE A 14 17.17 53.56 -11.96
CA ILE A 14 16.01 52.81 -11.44
C ILE A 14 14.69 53.35 -12.02
N PHE A 15 14.51 54.67 -12.08
CA PHE A 15 13.30 55.30 -12.57
C PHE A 15 13.12 55.12 -14.09
N ASN A 16 14.21 55.16 -14.87
CA ASN A 16 14.15 54.79 -16.29
C ASN A 16 13.87 53.30 -16.48
N SER A 17 14.49 52.39 -15.71
CA SER A 17 14.16 50.96 -15.79
C SER A 17 12.69 50.67 -15.51
N ILE A 18 12.07 51.37 -14.55
CA ILE A 18 10.63 51.27 -14.23
C ILE A 18 9.73 51.88 -15.33
N LEU A 19 10.22 52.91 -16.04
CA LEU A 19 9.50 53.51 -17.16
C LEU A 19 9.60 52.68 -18.45
N ILE A 20 10.77 52.09 -18.74
CA ILE A 20 11.03 51.29 -19.94
C ILE A 20 10.16 50.03 -19.97
N THR A 21 9.96 49.35 -18.83
CA THR A 21 9.22 48.08 -18.81
C THR A 21 7.70 48.21 -19.03
N LYS A 22 7.15 49.42 -19.08
CA LYS A 22 5.70 49.65 -19.25
C LYS A 22 5.29 49.74 -20.72
N GLY A 23 4.48 48.77 -21.14
CA GLY A 23 3.91 48.71 -22.49
C GLY A 23 4.73 47.91 -23.50
N GLU A 24 5.94 47.43 -23.14
CA GLU A 24 6.67 46.49 -23.99
C GLU A 24 5.93 45.16 -24.15
N LYS A 25 6.22 44.45 -25.25
CA LYS A 25 5.61 43.18 -25.60
C LYS A 25 6.65 42.07 -25.59
N LEU A 26 6.57 41.18 -24.61
CA LEU A 26 7.47 40.04 -24.43
C LEU A 26 6.98 38.82 -25.21
N ILE A 27 7.89 38.16 -25.91
CA ILE A 27 7.65 36.86 -26.54
C ILE A 27 8.06 35.78 -25.55
N VAL A 28 7.11 34.92 -25.18
CA VAL A 28 7.27 33.91 -24.13
C VAL A 28 7.30 32.52 -24.73
N SER A 29 8.45 31.85 -24.64
CA SER A 29 8.58 30.44 -25.00
C SER A 29 7.95 29.55 -23.91
N THR A 30 7.16 28.57 -24.32
CA THR A 30 6.42 27.70 -23.41
C THR A 30 6.01 26.39 -24.09
N LEU A 31 5.50 25.42 -23.33
CA LEU A 31 4.98 24.15 -23.82
C LEU A 31 3.48 24.01 -23.51
N ILE A 32 2.71 23.41 -24.41
CA ILE A 32 1.32 23.03 -24.15
C ILE A 32 1.30 21.77 -23.28
N GLN A 33 1.35 21.96 -21.97
CA GLN A 33 1.51 20.90 -20.98
C GLN A 33 0.59 21.13 -19.79
N ASP A 34 -0.45 20.31 -19.65
CA ASP A 34 -1.37 20.36 -18.51
C ASP A 34 -0.65 20.08 -17.17
N PRO A 35 -0.93 20.82 -16.09
CA PRO A 35 -1.88 21.92 -15.97
C PRO A 35 -1.24 23.31 -16.15
N TYR A 36 0.05 23.36 -16.52
CA TYR A 36 0.81 24.61 -16.68
C TYR A 36 0.25 25.48 -17.80
N LEU A 37 -0.04 24.90 -18.96
CA LEU A 37 -0.68 25.59 -20.08
C LEU A 37 -1.56 24.63 -20.90
N ILE A 38 -2.86 24.89 -20.89
CA ILE A 38 -3.89 24.08 -21.57
C ILE A 38 -4.47 24.90 -22.72
N ASN A 39 -4.48 24.33 -23.92
CA ASN A 39 -5.12 24.93 -25.09
C ASN A 39 -6.62 24.59 -25.08
N LYS A 40 -7.49 25.61 -24.94
CA LYS A 40 -8.96 25.50 -24.99
C LYS A 40 -9.57 26.17 -26.22
N THR A 41 -8.79 26.34 -27.29
CA THR A 41 -9.25 26.97 -28.53
C THR A 41 -10.35 26.13 -29.18
N LYS A 42 -11.57 26.67 -29.22
CA LYS A 42 -12.65 26.12 -30.05
C LYS A 42 -12.42 26.54 -31.50
N SER A 43 -12.61 25.61 -32.44
CA SER A 43 -12.36 25.85 -33.87
C SER A 43 -13.09 27.12 -34.36
N GLY A 44 -12.35 28.00 -35.03
CA GLY A 44 -12.84 29.29 -35.54
C GLY A 44 -12.61 30.52 -34.64
N ASN A 45 -12.19 30.34 -33.38
CA ASN A 45 -11.88 31.46 -32.47
C ASN A 45 -10.37 31.71 -32.29
N ALA A 46 -10.01 32.91 -31.84
CA ALA A 46 -8.66 33.26 -31.40
C ALA A 46 -8.14 32.30 -30.31
N PRO A 47 -6.83 32.01 -30.25
CA PRO A 47 -6.30 30.96 -29.40
C PRO A 47 -6.49 31.27 -27.92
N LYS A 48 -7.21 30.40 -27.21
CA LYS A 48 -7.51 30.58 -25.78
C LYS A 48 -6.70 29.60 -24.93
N TYR A 49 -5.76 30.13 -24.16
CA TYR A 49 -4.97 29.38 -23.20
C TYR A 49 -5.46 29.62 -21.76
N GLU A 50 -5.43 28.59 -20.93
CA GLU A 50 -5.72 28.61 -19.49
C GLU A 50 -4.75 27.67 -18.78
N GLY A 51 -4.32 27.95 -17.55
CA GLY A 51 -3.37 27.09 -16.82
C GLY A 51 -2.57 27.85 -15.76
N TYR A 52 -1.75 27.16 -14.98
CA TYR A 52 -0.93 27.75 -13.91
C TYR A 52 -0.04 28.89 -14.43
N ILE A 53 0.65 28.68 -15.56
CA ILE A 53 1.55 29.69 -16.15
C ILE A 53 0.74 30.86 -16.72
N LYS A 54 -0.44 30.60 -17.28
CA LYS A 54 -1.32 31.65 -17.80
C LYS A 54 -1.78 32.60 -16.68
N ASP A 55 -2.22 32.05 -15.56
CA ASP A 55 -2.64 32.85 -14.40
C ASP A 55 -1.47 33.66 -13.82
N LEU A 56 -0.30 33.02 -13.64
CA LEU A 56 0.92 33.66 -13.13
C LEU A 56 1.37 34.82 -14.04
N LEU A 57 1.41 34.60 -15.36
CA LEU A 57 1.76 35.65 -16.33
C LEU A 57 0.70 36.75 -16.41
N ASP A 58 -0.58 36.45 -16.23
CA ASP A 58 -1.65 37.47 -16.17
C ASP A 58 -1.59 38.34 -14.91
N LYS A 59 -1.00 37.83 -13.83
CA LYS A 59 -0.74 38.59 -12.60
C LYS A 59 0.54 39.44 -12.74
N LEU A 60 1.64 38.85 -13.22
CA LEU A 60 2.89 39.57 -13.53
C LEU A 60 2.68 40.70 -14.56
N SER A 61 1.95 40.43 -15.64
CA SER A 61 1.64 41.40 -16.70
C SER A 61 0.94 42.65 -16.16
N LYS A 62 0.00 42.50 -15.22
CA LYS A 62 -0.74 43.61 -14.60
C LYS A 62 0.12 44.39 -13.60
N ASP A 63 0.89 43.70 -12.78
CA ASP A 63 1.65 44.33 -11.71
C ASP A 63 2.93 45.03 -12.22
N VAL A 64 3.59 44.46 -13.23
CA VAL A 64 4.80 45.01 -13.88
C VAL A 64 4.45 45.96 -15.05
N GLY A 65 3.36 45.68 -15.76
CA GLY A 65 2.87 46.52 -16.88
C GLY A 65 3.37 46.13 -18.28
N PHE A 66 3.80 44.89 -18.49
CA PHE A 66 4.15 44.36 -19.83
C PHE A 66 2.97 43.63 -20.49
N THR A 67 2.99 43.55 -21.82
CA THR A 67 2.11 42.64 -22.60
C THR A 67 2.91 41.42 -23.07
N TYR A 68 2.25 40.30 -23.41
CA TYR A 68 2.96 39.11 -23.85
C TYR A 68 2.19 38.25 -24.86
N ASP A 69 2.94 37.60 -25.76
CA ASP A 69 2.45 36.53 -26.65
C ASP A 69 3.22 35.23 -26.36
N PHE A 70 2.60 34.08 -26.63
CA PHE A 70 3.26 32.78 -26.55
C PHE A 70 3.86 32.33 -27.89
N ILE A 71 5.05 31.74 -27.84
CA ILE A 71 5.57 30.86 -28.89
C ILE A 71 5.82 29.47 -28.31
N PHE A 72 5.92 28.48 -29.21
CA PHE A 72 6.18 27.09 -28.88
C PHE A 72 7.42 26.64 -29.65
N PRO A 73 8.38 25.93 -29.04
CA PRO A 73 9.55 25.41 -29.73
C PRO A 73 9.16 24.29 -30.70
N VAL A 74 9.95 24.12 -31.76
CA VAL A 74 9.63 23.24 -32.90
C VAL A 74 9.62 21.74 -32.52
N ASP A 75 10.42 21.36 -31.54
CA ASP A 75 10.52 20.00 -31.00
C ASP A 75 9.49 19.70 -29.89
N GLY A 76 8.89 20.73 -29.28
CA GLY A 76 8.01 20.60 -28.12
C GLY A 76 8.73 20.29 -26.80
N GLU A 77 10.04 20.55 -26.69
CA GLU A 77 10.84 20.26 -25.50
C GLU A 77 11.26 21.52 -24.71
N TYR A 78 11.61 21.34 -23.42
CA TYR A 78 12.21 22.42 -22.62
C TYR A 78 13.66 22.73 -23.03
N GLY A 79 14.37 21.76 -23.60
CA GLY A 79 15.74 21.93 -24.09
C GLY A 79 16.73 20.97 -23.42
N ILE A 80 17.43 20.24 -24.29
CA ILE A 80 18.51 19.30 -24.01
C ILE A 80 19.80 19.87 -24.62
N GLN A 81 20.93 19.69 -23.94
CA GLN A 81 22.23 20.05 -24.47
C GLN A 81 22.74 18.92 -25.39
N LEU A 82 22.95 19.22 -26.66
CA LEU A 82 23.49 18.28 -27.65
C LEU A 82 25.03 18.16 -27.52
N PRO A 83 25.65 17.07 -28.03
CA PRO A 83 27.10 16.83 -27.87
C PRO A 83 28.02 17.87 -28.54
N ASN A 84 27.49 18.66 -29.48
CA ASN A 84 28.15 19.80 -30.11
C ASN A 84 28.09 21.10 -29.26
N GLY A 85 27.41 21.07 -28.11
CA GLY A 85 27.23 22.21 -27.21
C GLY A 85 25.99 23.07 -27.47
N THR A 86 25.26 22.86 -28.58
CA THR A 86 24.02 23.62 -28.85
C THR A 86 22.85 23.08 -28.03
N TRP A 87 21.87 23.92 -27.73
CA TRP A 87 20.65 23.53 -27.04
C TRP A 87 19.49 23.27 -28.01
N THR A 88 18.46 22.60 -27.51
CA THR A 88 17.15 22.43 -28.18
C THR A 88 16.05 23.18 -27.41
N GLY A 89 14.80 23.07 -27.87
CA GLY A 89 13.62 23.46 -27.10
C GLY A 89 13.54 24.93 -26.70
N THR A 90 12.82 25.20 -25.61
CA THR A 90 12.64 26.56 -25.08
C THR A 90 13.95 27.30 -24.76
N ILE A 91 15.07 26.60 -24.58
CA ILE A 91 16.40 27.22 -24.38
C ILE A 91 16.99 27.71 -25.71
N ASP A 92 16.82 26.99 -26.82
CA ASP A 92 17.18 27.52 -28.14
C ASP A 92 16.32 28.75 -28.48
N ASP A 93 15.03 28.79 -28.12
CA ASP A 93 14.20 29.98 -28.30
C ASP A 93 14.82 31.25 -27.68
N ILE A 94 15.53 31.12 -26.55
CA ILE A 94 16.28 32.22 -25.93
C ILE A 94 17.63 32.47 -26.63
N GLN A 95 18.43 31.42 -26.87
CA GLN A 95 19.77 31.57 -27.49
C GLN A 95 19.69 32.15 -28.91
N SER A 96 18.71 31.72 -29.70
CA SER A 96 18.39 32.23 -31.04
C SER A 96 17.63 33.57 -31.03
N LYS A 97 17.36 34.14 -29.84
CA LYS A 97 16.64 35.42 -29.62
C LYS A 97 15.22 35.46 -30.20
N ARG A 98 14.56 34.30 -30.30
CA ARG A 98 13.15 34.17 -30.69
C ARG A 98 12.18 34.48 -29.54
N ALA A 99 12.61 34.31 -28.30
CA ALA A 99 11.89 34.69 -27.08
C ALA A 99 12.72 35.63 -26.18
N GLN A 100 12.04 36.32 -25.26
CA GLN A 100 12.66 37.10 -24.16
C GLN A 100 12.36 36.50 -22.76
N MET A 101 11.51 35.48 -22.67
CA MET A 101 11.23 34.74 -21.42
C MET A 101 10.85 33.29 -21.75
N ILE A 102 11.22 32.34 -20.87
CA ILE A 102 10.67 30.98 -20.82
C ILE A 102 9.74 30.89 -19.61
N ALA A 103 8.53 30.37 -19.81
CA ALA A 103 7.58 30.12 -18.74
C ALA A 103 6.96 28.71 -18.84
N GLY A 104 7.23 27.86 -17.86
CA GLY A 104 6.82 26.45 -17.82
C GLY A 104 7.46 25.72 -16.64
N SER A 105 7.32 24.39 -16.58
CA SER A 105 7.98 23.55 -15.58
C SER A 105 9.47 23.32 -15.91
N LEU A 106 10.21 24.40 -16.12
CA LEU A 106 11.63 24.38 -16.48
C LEU A 106 12.46 24.20 -15.20
N THR A 107 13.00 23.00 -14.97
CA THR A 107 13.89 22.76 -13.84
C THR A 107 15.18 23.56 -13.96
N VAL A 108 15.56 24.25 -12.87
CA VAL A 108 16.87 24.87 -12.70
C VAL A 108 17.96 23.78 -12.62
N THR A 109 18.98 23.90 -13.47
CA THR A 109 20.21 23.08 -13.47
C THR A 109 21.42 23.96 -13.79
N SER A 110 22.63 23.56 -13.36
CA SER A 110 23.86 24.35 -13.60
C SER A 110 24.07 24.65 -15.08
N LYS A 111 24.03 23.61 -15.93
CA LYS A 111 24.14 23.73 -17.40
C LYS A 111 23.20 24.76 -18.01
N ARG A 112 21.98 24.87 -17.46
CA ARG A 112 20.98 25.83 -17.94
C ARG A 112 21.31 27.24 -17.43
N ALA A 113 21.75 27.37 -16.18
CA ALA A 113 22.19 28.65 -15.62
C ALA A 113 23.45 29.21 -16.32
N ASP A 114 24.27 28.35 -16.95
CA ASP A 114 25.39 28.75 -17.78
C ASP A 114 24.96 29.45 -19.10
N VAL A 115 23.68 29.35 -19.50
CA VAL A 115 23.16 29.87 -20.79
C VAL A 115 21.89 30.72 -20.70
N VAL A 116 21.12 30.63 -19.61
CA VAL A 116 19.92 31.46 -19.35
C VAL A 116 19.89 31.91 -17.89
N GLU A 117 19.38 33.11 -17.65
CA GLU A 117 19.28 33.71 -16.31
C GLU A 117 17.94 33.32 -15.67
N PHE A 118 17.94 32.77 -14.46
CA PHE A 118 16.71 32.32 -13.78
C PHE A 118 16.17 33.34 -12.78
N SER A 119 14.85 33.45 -12.69
CA SER A 119 14.18 34.14 -11.58
C SER A 119 14.29 33.38 -10.26
N TYR A 120 13.88 34.02 -9.16
CA TYR A 120 13.43 33.31 -7.97
C TYR A 120 12.40 32.23 -8.35
N PRO A 121 12.40 31.07 -7.67
CA PRO A 121 11.55 29.94 -8.02
C PRO A 121 10.09 30.21 -7.66
N PHE A 122 9.18 29.82 -8.55
CA PHE A 122 7.74 29.94 -8.33
C PHE A 122 7.11 28.62 -7.83
N GLN A 123 7.79 27.49 -7.99
CA GLN A 123 7.39 26.18 -7.46
C GLN A 123 8.61 25.34 -7.05
N ILE A 124 8.41 24.48 -6.05
CA ILE A 124 9.40 23.50 -5.56
C ILE A 124 8.87 22.10 -5.89
N THR A 125 9.72 21.25 -6.48
CA THR A 125 9.39 19.87 -6.83
C THR A 125 10.41 18.93 -6.20
N ASN A 126 9.98 17.77 -5.70
CA ASN A 126 10.88 16.78 -5.13
C ASN A 126 11.20 15.72 -6.19
N LEU A 127 12.38 15.10 -6.10
CA LEU A 127 12.64 13.86 -6.84
C LEU A 127 11.76 12.75 -6.26
N VAL A 128 11.06 12.01 -7.14
CA VAL A 128 10.20 10.91 -6.74
C VAL A 128 10.45 9.67 -7.58
N MET A 129 10.25 8.53 -6.96
CA MET A 129 10.11 7.25 -7.64
C MET A 129 8.63 6.87 -7.69
N VAL A 130 8.16 6.49 -8.87
CA VAL A 130 6.78 6.07 -9.12
C VAL A 130 6.75 4.59 -9.50
N LEU A 131 5.86 3.81 -8.89
CA LEU A 131 5.69 2.39 -9.15
C LEU A 131 4.21 2.04 -9.35
N ARG A 132 3.91 1.02 -10.18
CA ARG A 132 2.55 0.46 -10.30
C ARG A 132 2.19 -0.27 -8.99
N ARG A 133 1.00 0.04 -8.46
CA ARG A 133 0.38 -0.60 -7.28
C ARG A 133 0.07 -2.08 -7.58
N PRO A 134 0.15 -3.01 -6.61
CA PRO A 134 -0.38 -4.37 -6.80
C PRO A 134 -1.90 -4.35 -7.03
N ASP A 135 -2.39 -5.18 -7.96
CA ASP A 135 -3.83 -5.33 -8.21
C ASP A 135 -4.50 -6.04 -7.00
N GLN A 136 -5.32 -5.33 -6.23
CA GLN A 136 -5.99 -5.82 -5.01
C GLN A 136 -6.66 -7.20 -5.16
N ALA A 137 -7.25 -7.46 -6.34
CA ALA A 137 -8.01 -8.68 -6.62
C ALA A 137 -7.16 -9.94 -6.92
N ARG A 138 -5.83 -9.86 -6.93
CA ARG A 138 -4.93 -10.92 -7.45
C ARG A 138 -4.01 -11.60 -6.43
N LEU A 139 -4.25 -11.44 -5.13
CA LEU A 139 -3.53 -12.22 -4.11
C LEU A 139 -3.74 -13.74 -4.32
N PRO A 140 -2.68 -14.55 -4.42
CA PRO A 140 -2.77 -16.00 -4.56
C PRO A 140 -3.59 -16.64 -3.44
N VAL A 141 -4.26 -17.75 -3.75
CA VAL A 141 -5.13 -18.48 -2.79
C VAL A 141 -4.38 -18.80 -1.49
N MET A 142 -3.12 -19.21 -1.61
CA MET A 142 -2.26 -19.55 -0.47
C MET A 142 -1.98 -18.36 0.45
N ASP A 143 -1.80 -17.16 -0.10
CA ASP A 143 -1.51 -15.97 0.71
C ASP A 143 -2.77 -15.49 1.45
N ARG A 144 -3.95 -15.68 0.87
CA ARG A 144 -5.23 -15.46 1.57
C ARG A 144 -5.47 -16.45 2.72
N ILE A 145 -4.92 -17.66 2.63
CA ILE A 145 -4.95 -18.66 3.73
C ILE A 145 -3.89 -18.31 4.80
N LYS A 146 -2.69 -17.87 4.41
CA LYS A 146 -1.61 -17.47 5.35
C LYS A 146 -2.06 -16.38 6.34
N ARG A 147 -2.99 -15.50 5.96
CA ARG A 147 -3.54 -14.46 6.87
C ARG A 147 -4.27 -14.98 8.12
N ILE A 148 -4.67 -16.26 8.13
CA ILE A 148 -5.20 -16.92 9.35
C ILE A 148 -4.06 -17.24 10.33
N TRP A 149 -2.87 -17.54 9.81
CA TRP A 149 -1.71 -17.99 10.59
C TRP A 149 -0.77 -16.84 10.99
N SER A 150 -0.81 -15.71 10.28
CA SER A 150 0.02 -14.53 10.53
C SER A 150 -0.18 -13.77 11.87
N PRO A 151 -1.26 -13.92 12.66
CA PRO A 151 -1.37 -13.28 13.99
C PRO A 151 -0.26 -13.68 14.97
N PHE A 152 0.39 -14.83 14.77
CA PHE A 152 1.51 -15.33 15.58
C PHE A 152 2.66 -15.85 14.71
N GLU A 153 3.89 -15.79 15.24
CA GLU A 153 5.05 -16.42 14.63
C GLU A 153 4.93 -17.95 14.64
N SER A 154 5.52 -18.63 13.64
CA SER A 154 5.59 -20.10 13.55
C SER A 154 6.14 -20.78 14.82
N SER A 155 7.02 -20.08 15.56
CA SER A 155 7.55 -20.51 16.86
C SER A 155 6.44 -20.76 17.88
N VAL A 156 5.51 -19.81 18.01
CA VAL A 156 4.37 -19.85 18.93
C VAL A 156 3.38 -20.94 18.53
N TRP A 157 3.13 -21.11 17.23
CA TRP A 157 2.28 -22.21 16.74
C TRP A 157 2.85 -23.58 17.07
N LEU A 158 4.14 -23.80 16.84
CA LEU A 158 4.82 -25.06 17.17
C LEU A 158 4.82 -25.34 18.69
N LEU A 159 5.09 -24.33 19.51
CA LEU A 159 5.02 -24.44 20.98
C LEU A 159 3.58 -24.72 21.47
N THR A 160 2.58 -24.13 20.84
CA THR A 160 1.16 -24.39 21.17
C THR A 160 0.75 -25.83 20.84
N ILE A 161 1.19 -26.36 19.70
CA ILE A 161 0.97 -27.76 19.30
C ILE A 161 1.69 -28.70 20.28
N ALA A 162 2.94 -28.41 20.64
CA ALA A 162 3.68 -29.19 21.64
C ALA A 162 2.98 -29.18 23.01
N ALA A 163 2.53 -28.00 23.48
CA ALA A 163 1.79 -27.87 24.73
C ALA A 163 0.48 -28.68 24.71
N PHE A 164 -0.28 -28.65 23.62
CA PHE A 164 -1.48 -29.47 23.43
C PHE A 164 -1.19 -30.98 23.61
N PHE A 165 -0.13 -31.50 22.97
CA PHE A 165 0.24 -32.92 23.10
C PHE A 165 0.70 -33.26 24.52
N VAL A 166 1.49 -32.39 25.16
CA VAL A 166 1.96 -32.57 26.54
C VAL A 166 0.80 -32.56 27.54
N THR A 167 -0.10 -31.58 27.45
CA THR A 167 -1.27 -31.46 28.33
C THR A 167 -2.24 -32.61 28.16
N SER A 168 -2.55 -33.01 26.92
CA SER A 168 -3.42 -34.17 26.65
C SER A 168 -2.84 -35.47 27.21
N SER A 169 -1.52 -35.65 27.06
CA SER A 169 -0.80 -36.80 27.62
C SER A 169 -0.77 -36.77 29.15
N ALA A 170 -0.59 -35.60 29.76
CA ALA A 170 -0.63 -35.43 31.20
C ALA A 170 -2.03 -35.73 31.78
N ILE A 171 -3.10 -35.27 31.13
CA ILE A 171 -4.49 -35.61 31.50
C ILE A 171 -4.71 -37.13 31.41
N TYR A 172 -4.30 -37.77 30.29
CA TYR A 172 -4.41 -39.22 30.13
C TYR A 172 -3.64 -39.99 31.22
N VAL A 173 -2.39 -39.59 31.52
CA VAL A 173 -1.56 -40.22 32.55
C VAL A 173 -2.16 -40.04 33.95
N ILE A 174 -2.63 -38.84 34.30
CA ILE A 174 -3.27 -38.60 35.60
C ILE A 174 -4.56 -39.43 35.72
N SER A 175 -5.45 -39.42 34.72
CA SER A 175 -6.68 -40.23 34.74
C SER A 175 -6.45 -41.73 34.51
N TYR A 176 -5.22 -42.17 34.21
CA TYR A 176 -4.81 -43.58 34.25
C TYR A 176 -4.43 -44.01 35.68
N PHE A 177 -3.60 -43.23 36.36
CA PHE A 177 -3.01 -43.61 37.66
C PHE A 177 -3.79 -43.12 38.90
N ASN A 178 -4.55 -42.02 38.79
CA ASN A 178 -5.18 -41.41 39.96
C ASN A 178 -6.36 -42.25 40.47
N PRO A 179 -6.42 -42.59 41.78
CA PRO A 179 -7.46 -43.45 42.31
C PRO A 179 -8.87 -42.84 42.29
N TYR A 180 -8.99 -41.51 42.21
CA TYR A 180 -10.27 -40.79 42.30
C TYR A 180 -10.91 -40.48 40.94
N ASP A 181 -10.39 -41.04 39.85
CA ASP A 181 -10.88 -40.76 38.50
C ASP A 181 -11.76 -41.88 37.90
N TRP A 182 -12.54 -41.51 36.88
CA TRP A 182 -13.62 -42.32 36.33
C TRP A 182 -13.24 -43.76 35.96
N ARG A 183 -12.00 -43.98 35.50
CA ARG A 183 -11.49 -45.30 35.10
C ARG A 183 -11.39 -46.30 36.26
N ARG A 184 -11.14 -45.83 37.48
CA ARG A 184 -11.08 -46.69 38.67
C ARG A 184 -12.46 -46.86 39.30
N LEU A 185 -13.25 -45.79 39.39
CA LEU A 185 -14.65 -45.87 39.86
C LEU A 185 -15.48 -46.89 39.05
N ALA A 186 -15.25 -46.96 37.72
CA ALA A 186 -15.89 -47.95 36.86
C ALA A 186 -15.24 -49.35 36.85
N ARG A 187 -14.19 -49.58 37.65
CA ARG A 187 -13.68 -50.90 38.04
C ARG A 187 -14.27 -51.32 39.38
N ASP A 188 -14.36 -50.36 40.30
CA ASP A 188 -14.80 -50.54 41.68
C ASP A 188 -16.36 -50.56 41.79
N GLY A 189 -17.08 -50.37 40.67
CA GLY A 189 -18.53 -50.52 40.52
C GLY A 189 -19.34 -49.23 40.66
N GLU A 190 -18.72 -48.13 41.05
CA GLU A 190 -19.36 -46.84 41.35
C GLU A 190 -19.63 -45.96 40.11
N ALA A 191 -19.19 -46.36 38.92
CA ALA A 191 -19.42 -45.62 37.67
C ALA A 191 -19.68 -46.55 36.47
N THR A 192 -20.38 -46.03 35.46
CA THR A 192 -20.78 -46.78 34.26
C THR A 192 -19.62 -47.06 33.31
N ILE A 193 -19.81 -48.03 32.41
CA ILE A 193 -18.82 -48.37 31.37
C ILE A 193 -18.52 -47.16 30.47
N ARG A 194 -19.52 -46.32 30.14
CA ARG A 194 -19.32 -45.08 29.37
C ARG A 194 -18.50 -44.03 30.13
N GLU A 195 -18.56 -44.01 31.46
CA GLU A 195 -17.76 -43.10 32.27
C GLU A 195 -16.29 -43.56 32.34
N ARG A 196 -16.04 -44.87 32.38
CA ARG A 196 -14.68 -45.47 32.27
C ARG A 196 -13.90 -44.95 31.05
N GLU A 197 -14.61 -44.68 29.96
CA GLU A 197 -14.07 -44.27 28.66
C GLU A 197 -13.96 -42.75 28.49
N SER A 198 -14.45 -41.94 29.44
CA SER A 198 -14.43 -40.47 29.33
C SER A 198 -13.02 -39.88 29.14
N PHE A 199 -11.98 -40.56 29.63
CA PHE A 199 -10.58 -40.20 29.42
C PHE A 199 -9.76 -41.39 28.89
N THR A 200 -10.07 -41.86 27.68
CA THR A 200 -9.12 -42.62 26.83
C THR A 200 -8.05 -41.68 26.25
N CYS A 201 -7.03 -42.22 25.57
CA CYS A 201 -5.99 -41.38 24.94
C CYS A 201 -6.59 -40.43 23.89
N MET A 202 -7.41 -40.98 22.98
CA MET A 202 -8.12 -40.21 21.95
C MET A 202 -9.10 -39.19 22.56
N ASN A 203 -9.86 -39.58 23.59
CA ASN A 203 -10.81 -38.67 24.25
C ASN A 203 -10.08 -37.57 25.05
N SER A 204 -8.85 -37.80 25.52
CA SER A 204 -8.04 -36.76 26.18
C SER A 204 -7.48 -35.73 25.19
N PHE A 205 -7.09 -36.16 23.97
CA PHE A 205 -6.78 -35.24 22.87
C PHE A 205 -8.02 -34.43 22.46
N TRP A 206 -9.17 -35.10 22.28
CA TRP A 206 -10.42 -34.43 21.91
C TRP A 206 -10.92 -33.45 22.99
N PHE A 207 -10.77 -33.79 24.27
CA PHE A 207 -11.04 -32.88 25.38
C PHE A 207 -10.19 -31.61 25.30
N SER A 208 -8.87 -31.76 25.12
CA SER A 208 -7.95 -30.62 25.06
C SER A 208 -8.20 -29.74 23.83
N LEU A 209 -8.62 -30.34 22.71
CA LEU A 209 -8.99 -29.67 21.47
C LEU A 209 -10.33 -28.93 21.60
N SER A 210 -11.32 -29.54 22.25
CA SER A 210 -12.61 -28.89 22.58
C SER A 210 -12.38 -27.67 23.46
N ALA A 211 -11.54 -27.80 24.48
CA ALA A 211 -11.15 -26.67 25.33
C ALA A 211 -10.47 -25.55 24.51
N LEU A 212 -9.56 -25.87 23.59
CA LEU A 212 -8.88 -24.90 22.72
C LEU A 212 -9.85 -24.11 21.81
N THR A 213 -10.95 -24.73 21.36
CA THR A 213 -12.01 -24.08 20.56
C THR A 213 -13.10 -23.42 21.42
N LEU A 214 -12.85 -23.28 22.74
CA LEU A 214 -13.80 -22.78 23.74
C LEU A 214 -15.13 -23.56 23.80
N GLN A 215 -15.13 -24.81 23.33
CA GLN A 215 -16.28 -25.71 23.39
C GLN A 215 -16.31 -26.50 24.71
N GLY A 216 -17.49 -26.60 25.31
CA GLY A 216 -17.70 -27.45 26.48
C GLY A 216 -17.61 -28.94 26.11
N TYR A 217 -16.89 -29.73 26.91
CA TYR A 217 -16.89 -31.18 26.80
C TYR A 217 -17.77 -31.82 27.88
N VAL A 218 -18.52 -32.86 27.52
CA VAL A 218 -19.65 -33.41 28.30
C VAL A 218 -19.24 -33.95 29.68
N ARG A 219 -18.00 -34.42 29.85
CA ARG A 219 -17.50 -35.00 31.12
C ARG A 219 -16.20 -34.34 31.58
N SER A 220 -16.23 -33.70 32.74
CA SER A 220 -15.04 -33.12 33.38
C SER A 220 -14.25 -34.16 34.18
N PRO A 221 -12.93 -33.95 34.40
CA PRO A 221 -12.13 -34.85 35.23
C PRO A 221 -12.57 -34.78 36.69
N ARG A 222 -12.61 -35.94 37.36
CA ARG A 222 -13.03 -36.02 38.76
C ARG A 222 -11.86 -35.82 39.72
N SER A 223 -10.66 -36.28 39.35
CA SER A 223 -9.48 -36.17 40.21
C SER A 223 -8.96 -34.74 40.35
N LEU A 224 -8.54 -34.35 41.57
CA LEU A 224 -8.08 -32.99 41.86
C LEU A 224 -6.83 -32.60 41.06
N GLY A 225 -5.90 -33.54 40.84
CA GLY A 225 -4.71 -33.31 40.02
C GLY A 225 -5.04 -32.99 38.56
N ALA A 226 -5.97 -33.75 37.95
CA ALA A 226 -6.40 -33.48 36.58
C ALA A 226 -7.17 -32.15 36.48
N ARG A 227 -7.97 -31.80 37.50
CA ARG A 227 -8.62 -30.47 37.57
C ARG A 227 -7.61 -29.32 37.56
N VAL A 228 -6.53 -29.40 38.34
CA VAL A 228 -5.47 -28.36 38.33
C VAL A 228 -4.84 -28.21 36.95
N VAL A 229 -4.51 -29.33 36.27
CA VAL A 229 -3.96 -29.32 34.90
C VAL A 229 -4.96 -28.73 33.90
N VAL A 230 -6.25 -29.07 34.00
CA VAL A 230 -7.30 -28.54 33.13
C VAL A 230 -7.55 -27.04 33.38
N THR A 231 -7.55 -26.57 34.63
CA THR A 231 -7.66 -25.13 34.93
C THR A 231 -6.45 -24.35 34.39
N ALA A 232 -5.24 -24.90 34.49
CA ALA A 232 -4.05 -24.31 33.88
C ALA A 232 -4.15 -24.26 32.34
N TRP A 233 -4.65 -25.32 31.70
CA TRP A 233 -4.92 -25.34 30.26
C TRP A 233 -5.96 -24.31 29.84
N TRP A 234 -7.07 -24.18 30.58
CA TRP A 234 -8.09 -23.17 30.31
C TRP A 234 -7.55 -21.74 30.43
N MET A 235 -6.74 -21.44 31.45
CA MET A 235 -6.09 -20.13 31.58
C MET A 235 -5.15 -19.83 30.40
N PHE A 236 -4.37 -20.82 29.96
CA PHE A 236 -3.54 -20.69 28.75
C PHE A 236 -4.39 -20.43 27.50
N VAL A 237 -5.44 -21.23 27.27
CA VAL A 237 -6.32 -21.09 26.10
C VAL A 237 -7.01 -19.73 26.08
N ILE A 238 -7.57 -19.26 27.21
CA ILE A 238 -8.25 -17.96 27.27
C ILE A 238 -7.28 -16.84 26.85
N VAL A 239 -6.06 -16.81 27.41
CA VAL A 239 -5.05 -15.81 27.04
C VAL A 239 -4.64 -15.96 25.56
N PHE A 240 -4.38 -17.18 25.09
CA PHE A 240 -3.99 -17.46 23.71
C PHE A 240 -5.04 -16.98 22.70
N VAL A 241 -6.32 -17.33 22.93
CA VAL A 241 -7.44 -16.93 22.07
C VAL A 241 -7.70 -15.42 22.14
N SER A 242 -7.63 -14.79 23.32
CA SER A 242 -7.73 -13.33 23.44
C SER A 242 -6.61 -12.60 22.69
N CYS A 243 -5.37 -13.07 22.77
CA CYS A 243 -4.25 -12.51 22.01
C CYS A 243 -4.40 -12.73 20.49
N TYR A 244 -4.87 -13.92 20.09
CA TYR A 244 -5.14 -14.24 18.68
C TYR A 244 -6.23 -13.31 18.11
N ILE A 245 -7.36 -13.15 18.82
CA ILE A 245 -8.44 -12.25 18.40
C ILE A 245 -7.93 -10.82 18.34
N SER A 246 -7.21 -10.32 19.36
CA SER A 246 -6.67 -8.95 19.37
C SER A 246 -5.77 -8.67 18.16
N LYS A 247 -4.88 -9.61 17.80
CA LYS A 247 -4.00 -9.46 16.62
C LYS A 247 -4.73 -9.63 15.30
N LEU A 248 -5.64 -10.60 15.20
CA LEU A 248 -6.45 -10.81 14.00
C LEU A 248 -7.39 -9.62 13.74
N THR A 249 -8.01 -9.05 14.77
CA THR A 249 -8.86 -7.85 14.64
C THR A 249 -8.08 -6.67 14.08
N GLY A 250 -6.82 -6.45 14.50
CA GLY A 250 -5.95 -5.43 13.89
C GLY A 250 -5.72 -5.68 12.39
N LEU A 251 -5.30 -6.90 12.03
CA LEU A 251 -5.06 -7.34 10.64
C LEU A 251 -6.32 -7.36 9.75
N LEU A 252 -7.52 -7.31 10.35
CA LEU A 252 -8.80 -7.25 9.64
C LEU A 252 -9.41 -5.83 9.60
N GLN A 253 -9.04 -4.96 10.54
CA GLN A 253 -9.43 -3.54 10.57
C GLN A 253 -8.53 -2.67 9.69
N ILE A 254 -7.26 -3.04 9.53
CA ILE A 254 -6.39 -2.44 8.53
C ILE A 254 -6.85 -3.00 7.18
N PRO A 255 -7.28 -2.17 6.21
CA PRO A 255 -7.61 -2.68 4.88
C PRO A 255 -6.33 -3.29 4.30
N PRO A 256 -6.38 -4.47 3.63
CA PRO A 256 -5.18 -5.16 3.15
C PRO A 256 -4.31 -4.29 2.24
N ASN A 257 -4.91 -3.25 1.66
CA ASN A 257 -4.22 -2.08 1.14
C ASN A 257 -3.06 -1.59 2.02
N GLU A 258 -3.28 -1.04 3.22
CA GLU A 258 -2.26 -0.21 3.91
C GLU A 258 -1.12 -1.05 4.52
N GLU A 259 -1.36 -2.28 4.99
CA GLU A 259 -0.28 -3.17 5.47
C GLU A 259 0.43 -3.94 4.35
N GLU A 260 -0.23 -4.35 3.25
CA GLU A 260 0.48 -4.90 2.08
C GLU A 260 1.17 -3.79 1.28
N ILE A 261 0.70 -2.53 1.37
CA ILE A 261 1.47 -1.32 1.05
C ILE A 261 2.75 -1.33 1.89
N GLU A 262 2.70 -1.35 3.22
CA GLU A 262 3.94 -1.30 4.01
C GLU A 262 4.84 -2.55 3.83
N GLY A 263 4.28 -3.70 3.49
CA GLY A 263 5.02 -4.92 3.15
C GLY A 263 5.77 -4.84 1.81
N TYR A 264 5.07 -4.52 0.72
CA TYR A 264 5.64 -4.49 -0.64
C TYR A 264 6.27 -3.13 -1.00
N MET A 265 5.89 -2.05 -0.32
CA MET A 265 6.35 -0.68 -0.52
C MET A 265 7.32 -0.22 0.56
N LYS A 266 8.16 -1.12 1.08
CA LYS A 266 9.37 -0.77 1.88
C LYS A 266 10.43 0.01 1.09
N PHE A 267 10.05 0.84 0.12
CA PHE A 267 10.92 1.74 -0.60
C PHE A 267 11.02 3.04 0.19
N GLN A 268 12.11 3.24 0.93
CA GLN A 268 12.32 4.45 1.73
C GLN A 268 12.96 5.58 0.92
N GLY A 269 13.51 5.27 -0.26
CA GLY A 269 14.11 6.22 -1.20
C GLY A 269 14.74 5.50 -2.39
N LEU A 270 15.59 6.19 -3.16
CA LEU A 270 16.22 5.62 -4.36
C LEU A 270 17.20 4.47 -4.08
N ARG A 271 17.67 4.33 -2.84
CA ARG A 271 18.59 3.25 -2.41
C ARG A 271 18.00 1.86 -2.64
N ASP A 272 16.70 1.70 -2.39
CA ASP A 272 16.01 0.42 -2.51
C ASP A 272 15.85 -0.09 -3.95
N VAL A 273 16.02 0.79 -4.96
CA VAL A 273 16.03 0.40 -6.38
C VAL A 273 17.24 -0.50 -6.68
N ILE A 274 18.42 -0.08 -6.21
CA ILE A 274 19.68 -0.80 -6.37
C ILE A 274 19.66 -2.08 -5.53
N ASN A 275 19.28 -1.96 -4.25
CA ASN A 275 19.32 -3.07 -3.30
C ASN A 275 18.37 -4.24 -3.67
N ARG A 276 17.46 -4.06 -4.64
CA ARG A 276 16.46 -5.06 -5.06
C ARG A 276 16.50 -5.38 -6.56
N ASP A 277 17.51 -4.88 -7.28
CA ASP A 277 17.65 -5.01 -8.75
C ASP A 277 16.35 -4.67 -9.51
N ILE A 278 15.84 -3.45 -9.28
CA ILE A 278 14.61 -2.98 -9.91
C ILE A 278 14.95 -2.11 -11.11
N LYS A 279 14.39 -2.49 -12.27
CA LYS A 279 14.54 -1.71 -13.49
C LYS A 279 13.90 -0.35 -13.33
N PHE A 280 14.59 0.72 -13.73
CA PHE A 280 14.11 2.10 -13.57
C PHE A 280 14.11 2.85 -14.89
N MET A 281 13.23 3.84 -15.01
CA MET A 281 13.09 4.69 -16.20
C MET A 281 13.40 6.16 -15.86
N VAL A 282 14.03 6.88 -16.79
CA VAL A 282 14.35 8.32 -16.69
C VAL A 282 14.12 9.01 -18.04
N ILE A 283 13.66 10.27 -18.04
CA ILE A 283 13.54 11.07 -19.27
C ILE A 283 14.95 11.43 -19.80
N ARG A 284 15.26 11.06 -21.06
CA ARG A 284 16.55 11.38 -21.70
C ARG A 284 16.79 12.89 -21.71
N GLY A 285 17.99 13.32 -21.29
CA GLY A 285 18.37 14.75 -21.30
C GLY A 285 17.59 15.65 -20.33
N GLY A 286 16.65 15.09 -19.55
CA GLY A 286 15.93 15.83 -18.51
C GLY A 286 16.81 16.16 -17.30
N ALA A 287 16.31 17.03 -16.41
CA ALA A 287 17.05 17.45 -15.21
C ALA A 287 17.38 16.29 -14.23
N VAL A 288 16.66 15.17 -14.33
CA VAL A 288 16.94 13.92 -13.61
C VAL A 288 18.07 13.12 -14.28
N ASP A 289 18.17 13.12 -15.61
CA ASP A 289 19.30 12.52 -16.32
C ASP A 289 20.60 13.28 -15.98
N ASP A 290 20.56 14.62 -16.02
CA ASP A 290 21.66 15.45 -15.51
C ASP A 290 21.98 15.15 -14.02
N LEU A 291 20.98 14.96 -13.15
CA LEU A 291 21.22 14.58 -11.75
C LEU A 291 22.02 13.27 -11.65
N LEU A 292 21.57 12.22 -12.33
CA LEU A 292 22.23 10.91 -12.29
C LEU A 292 23.62 10.95 -12.97
N ARG A 293 23.82 11.81 -13.96
CA ARG A 293 25.10 11.92 -14.69
C ARG A 293 26.20 12.63 -13.90
N TYR A 294 25.86 13.66 -13.12
CA TYR A 294 26.84 14.60 -12.52
C TYR A 294 26.85 14.67 -10.99
N ASN A 295 25.90 14.07 -10.26
CA ASN A 295 25.95 14.04 -8.78
C ASN A 295 27.03 13.09 -8.27
N THR A 296 28.14 13.65 -7.78
CA THR A 296 29.30 12.92 -7.23
C THR A 296 29.28 12.76 -5.71
N GLN A 297 28.26 13.25 -5.01
CA GLN A 297 28.21 13.26 -3.53
C GLN A 297 27.43 12.07 -2.95
N GLN A 298 26.46 11.52 -3.71
CA GLN A 298 25.57 10.47 -3.22
C GLN A 298 25.82 9.14 -3.96
N GLU A 299 26.42 8.17 -3.27
CA GLU A 299 26.79 6.84 -3.79
C GLU A 299 25.64 6.14 -4.56
N HIS A 300 24.43 6.16 -4.01
CA HIS A 300 23.26 5.54 -4.63
C HIS A 300 22.82 6.26 -5.91
N ILE A 301 22.99 7.58 -6.01
CA ILE A 301 22.71 8.34 -7.24
C ILE A 301 23.79 8.06 -8.29
N GLN A 302 25.06 7.92 -7.89
CA GLN A 302 26.15 7.51 -8.78
C GLN A 302 25.94 6.11 -9.35
N ARG A 303 25.49 5.14 -8.53
CA ARG A 303 25.18 3.78 -8.99
C ARG A 303 24.03 3.77 -10.00
N LEU A 304 22.93 4.49 -9.74
CA LEU A 304 21.86 4.67 -10.74
C LEU A 304 22.39 5.34 -12.02
N GLY A 305 23.27 6.34 -11.91
CA GLY A 305 23.94 6.96 -13.05
C GLY A 305 24.87 6.04 -13.84
N ALA A 306 25.50 5.06 -13.18
CA ALA A 306 26.32 4.04 -13.84
C ALA A 306 25.45 3.01 -14.55
N GLU A 307 24.40 2.50 -13.89
CA GLU A 307 23.41 1.56 -14.44
C GLU A 307 22.68 2.10 -15.67
N LEU A 308 22.35 3.39 -15.67
CA LEU A 308 21.71 4.08 -16.80
C LEU A 308 22.70 4.37 -17.95
N LYS A 309 24.01 4.42 -17.68
CA LYS A 309 25.07 4.56 -18.70
C LYS A 309 25.47 3.20 -19.30
N SER A 310 25.44 2.12 -18.52
CA SER A 310 25.74 0.76 -18.97
C SER A 310 24.57 0.08 -19.69
N GLY A 311 23.34 0.57 -19.50
CA GLY A 311 22.13 -0.05 -20.04
C GLY A 311 21.71 -1.31 -19.29
N GLY A 312 22.07 -1.42 -18.01
CA GLY A 312 21.73 -2.54 -17.13
C GLY A 312 20.29 -2.46 -16.64
N SER A 313 20.10 -1.98 -15.41
CA SER A 313 18.78 -1.75 -14.82
C SER A 313 18.09 -0.45 -15.27
N GLY A 314 18.83 0.51 -15.86
CA GLY A 314 18.30 1.80 -16.31
C GLY A 314 17.84 1.83 -17.78
N GLU A 315 16.64 2.37 -18.04
CA GLU A 315 16.07 2.61 -19.37
C GLU A 315 15.75 4.10 -19.58
N TYR A 316 16.00 4.62 -20.79
CA TYR A 316 15.53 5.95 -21.18
C TYR A 316 14.11 5.91 -21.76
N VAL A 317 13.31 6.91 -21.36
CA VAL A 317 12.05 7.28 -22.04
C VAL A 317 12.22 8.67 -22.65
N ASP A 318 11.47 8.96 -23.71
CA ASP A 318 11.52 10.24 -24.38
C ASP A 318 10.53 11.22 -23.73
N ASN A 319 9.39 10.72 -23.25
CA ASN A 319 8.29 11.56 -22.74
C ASN A 319 7.67 11.08 -21.43
N LEU A 320 7.17 12.03 -20.61
CA LEU A 320 6.50 11.71 -19.34
C LEU A 320 5.28 10.80 -19.52
N LYS A 321 4.45 11.05 -20.54
CA LYS A 321 3.27 10.23 -20.86
C LYS A 321 3.65 8.81 -21.30
N GLU A 322 4.79 8.67 -21.97
CA GLU A 322 5.35 7.38 -22.38
C GLU A 322 5.86 6.60 -21.16
N GLY A 323 6.60 7.24 -20.25
CA GLY A 323 7.06 6.65 -18.99
C GLY A 323 5.92 6.12 -18.12
N ILE A 324 4.83 6.89 -17.97
CA ILE A 324 3.62 6.45 -17.24
C ILE A 324 2.98 5.25 -17.94
N LYS A 325 2.81 5.27 -19.27
CA LYS A 325 2.22 4.15 -20.04
C LYS A 325 3.10 2.89 -20.04
N LYS A 326 4.42 3.04 -20.06
CA LYS A 326 5.39 1.93 -19.89
C LYS A 326 5.32 1.32 -18.48
N LEU A 327 5.07 2.13 -17.46
CA LEU A 327 4.89 1.68 -16.07
C LEU A 327 3.52 1.00 -15.87
N GLU A 328 2.46 1.50 -16.51
CA GLU A 328 1.11 0.92 -16.50
C GLU A 328 1.11 -0.53 -16.99
N ASN A 329 1.82 -0.80 -18.09
CA ASN A 329 1.94 -2.11 -18.73
C ASN A 329 2.92 -3.08 -18.03
N TYR A 330 3.59 -2.67 -16.96
CA TYR A 330 4.62 -3.49 -16.30
C TYR A 330 4.10 -4.15 -15.01
N PRO A 331 4.57 -5.36 -14.65
CA PRO A 331 4.23 -5.98 -13.37
C PRO A 331 4.56 -5.08 -12.17
N SER A 332 3.61 -4.98 -11.25
CA SER A 332 3.68 -4.14 -10.05
C SER A 332 4.93 -4.41 -9.21
N GLY A 333 5.60 -3.35 -8.76
CA GLY A 333 6.85 -3.45 -7.98
C GLY A 333 8.09 -3.98 -8.74
N LYS A 334 8.01 -4.30 -10.04
CA LYS A 334 9.15 -4.76 -10.85
C LYS A 334 9.76 -3.72 -11.78
N LYS A 335 9.15 -2.53 -11.89
CA LYS A 335 9.74 -1.37 -12.54
C LYS A 335 9.41 -0.10 -11.78
N ALA A 336 10.37 0.82 -11.77
CA ALA A 336 10.27 2.16 -11.22
C ALA A 336 10.36 3.22 -12.34
N TYR A 337 9.82 4.40 -12.07
CA TYR A 337 10.00 5.58 -12.92
C TYR A 337 10.45 6.74 -12.04
N ILE A 338 11.65 7.26 -12.29
CA ILE A 338 12.29 8.29 -11.46
C ILE A 338 12.14 9.64 -12.17
N THR A 339 11.42 10.56 -11.53
CA THR A 339 10.97 11.82 -12.15
C THR A 339 10.66 12.89 -11.09
N GLU A 340 10.08 14.02 -11.48
CA GLU A 340 9.77 15.15 -10.59
C GLU A 340 8.31 15.11 -10.09
N SER A 341 8.10 15.43 -8.81
CA SER A 341 6.84 15.19 -8.09
C SER A 341 5.61 15.85 -8.72
N LEU A 342 5.68 17.14 -9.07
CA LEU A 342 4.50 17.93 -9.42
C LEU A 342 3.81 17.42 -10.69
N MET A 343 4.57 17.27 -11.78
CA MET A 343 4.00 16.85 -13.06
C MET A 343 3.53 15.39 -13.04
N VAL A 344 4.26 14.49 -12.37
CA VAL A 344 3.87 13.07 -12.34
C VAL A 344 2.67 12.82 -11.43
N LYS A 345 2.56 13.50 -10.28
CA LYS A 345 1.35 13.46 -9.44
C LYS A 345 0.12 13.90 -10.22
N TYR A 346 0.22 14.97 -11.02
CA TYR A 346 -0.90 15.46 -11.82
C TYR A 346 -1.28 14.49 -12.96
N GLN A 347 -0.31 14.07 -13.78
CA GLN A 347 -0.62 13.25 -14.96
C GLN A 347 -1.15 11.85 -14.56
N THR A 348 -0.66 11.25 -13.48
CA THR A 348 -1.12 9.92 -12.99
C THR A 348 -2.54 9.92 -12.42
N GLN A 349 -3.08 11.07 -11.97
CA GLN A 349 -4.49 11.16 -11.55
C GLN A 349 -5.45 10.72 -12.67
N ARG A 350 -5.07 10.92 -13.93
CA ARG A 350 -5.86 10.55 -15.13
C ARG A 350 -5.86 9.04 -15.42
N TYR A 351 -5.01 8.27 -14.73
CA TYR A 351 -4.85 6.82 -14.87
C TYR A 351 -5.44 6.05 -13.66
N GLY A 352 -6.44 6.63 -12.99
CA GLY A 352 -7.23 5.94 -11.96
C GLY A 352 -6.48 5.58 -10.69
N CYS A 353 -5.51 6.40 -10.27
CA CYS A 353 -4.71 6.20 -9.05
C CYS A 353 -3.98 4.83 -8.96
N GLN A 354 -3.66 4.18 -10.10
CA GLN A 354 -2.96 2.87 -10.16
C GLN A 354 -1.49 2.89 -9.71
N PHE A 355 -0.97 4.04 -9.28
CA PHE A 355 0.44 4.26 -8.97
C PHE A 355 0.63 4.78 -7.54
N TYR A 356 1.77 4.47 -6.95
CA TYR A 356 2.21 5.05 -5.67
C TYR A 356 3.54 5.78 -5.83
N PHE A 357 3.78 6.73 -4.92
CA PHE A 357 4.90 7.68 -4.96
C PHE A 357 5.79 7.50 -3.74
N VAL A 358 7.09 7.35 -3.99
CA VAL A 358 8.14 7.31 -2.97
C VAL A 358 8.96 8.58 -3.11
N ASN A 359 8.90 9.47 -2.12
CA ASN A 359 9.59 10.75 -2.15
C ASN A 359 11.06 10.60 -1.72
N GLU A 360 11.99 11.06 -2.56
CA GLU A 360 13.40 11.13 -2.19
C GLU A 360 13.67 12.39 -1.38
N LYS A 361 13.65 12.26 -0.04
CA LYS A 361 13.78 13.39 0.90
C LYS A 361 15.08 14.19 0.69
N THR A 362 16.12 13.61 0.09
CA THR A 362 17.44 14.27 -0.07
C THR A 362 17.58 15.17 -1.29
N VAL A 363 16.70 15.09 -2.30
CA VAL A 363 16.84 15.87 -3.55
C VAL A 363 15.60 16.71 -3.83
N LYS A 364 15.72 18.01 -3.53
CA LYS A 364 14.76 19.05 -3.94
C LYS A 364 15.21 19.72 -5.23
N ARG A 365 14.25 20.11 -6.06
CA ARG A 365 14.40 20.85 -7.31
C ARG A 365 13.39 21.99 -7.37
N GLN A 366 13.56 22.90 -8.33
CA GLN A 366 12.82 24.15 -8.42
C GLN A 366 12.45 24.46 -9.86
N TYR A 367 11.26 25.02 -10.06
CA TYR A 367 10.83 25.62 -11.32
C TYR A 367 10.89 27.15 -11.18
N SER A 368 11.56 27.77 -12.15
CA SER A 368 11.75 29.23 -12.25
C SER A 368 11.39 29.69 -13.66
N LEU A 369 11.05 30.96 -13.82
CA LEU A 369 11.07 31.60 -15.13
C LEU A 369 12.52 31.82 -15.55
N ALA A 370 12.80 31.76 -16.86
CA ALA A 370 14.14 31.98 -17.38
C ALA A 370 14.17 33.07 -18.45
N PHE A 371 15.29 33.76 -18.57
CA PHE A 371 15.48 34.96 -19.38
C PHE A 371 16.82 34.91 -20.13
N PRO A 372 17.02 35.74 -21.17
CA PRO A 372 18.34 36.01 -21.72
C PRO A 372 19.29 36.52 -20.63
N ILE A 373 20.57 36.17 -20.72
CA ILE A 373 21.60 36.66 -19.79
C ILE A 373 21.68 38.20 -19.84
N ASN A 374 21.74 38.84 -18.66
CA ASN A 374 21.68 40.29 -18.43
C ASN A 374 20.30 40.90 -18.77
N SER A 375 19.21 40.15 -18.59
CA SER A 375 17.86 40.70 -18.76
C SER A 375 17.46 41.61 -17.60
N THR A 376 16.98 42.81 -17.93
CA THR A 376 16.42 43.77 -16.96
C THR A 376 15.21 43.19 -16.21
N TYR A 377 14.46 42.28 -16.83
CA TYR A 377 13.25 41.69 -16.28
C TYR A 377 13.51 40.66 -15.17
N THR A 378 14.65 39.95 -15.16
CA THR A 378 14.90 38.84 -14.22
C THR A 378 14.75 39.27 -12.76
N ASN A 379 15.38 40.38 -12.40
CA ASN A 379 15.36 40.92 -11.04
C ASN A 379 14.03 41.60 -10.68
N ILE A 380 13.31 42.15 -11.66
CA ILE A 380 12.00 42.79 -11.45
C ILE A 380 10.96 41.71 -11.20
N ILE A 381 10.77 40.79 -12.16
CA ILE A 381 9.82 39.68 -12.07
C ILE A 381 10.15 38.77 -10.88
N GLY A 382 11.43 38.52 -10.61
CA GLY A 382 11.86 37.75 -9.44
C GLY A 382 11.36 38.31 -8.10
N ARG A 383 11.31 39.64 -7.93
CA ARG A 383 10.77 40.27 -6.71
C ARG A 383 9.26 40.09 -6.60
N TYR A 384 8.53 40.17 -7.70
CA TYR A 384 7.09 39.88 -7.72
C TYR A 384 6.79 38.40 -7.42
N ILE A 385 7.60 37.46 -7.90
CA ILE A 385 7.47 36.03 -7.55
C ILE A 385 7.66 35.82 -6.03
N LEU A 386 8.66 36.49 -5.42
CA LEU A 386 8.85 36.44 -3.97
C LEU A 386 7.63 37.01 -3.21
N GLN A 387 7.13 38.17 -3.64
CA GLN A 387 5.91 38.78 -3.08
C GLN A 387 4.69 37.84 -3.21
N TYR A 388 4.52 37.14 -4.34
CA TYR A 388 3.41 36.19 -4.52
C TYR A 388 3.54 34.92 -3.66
N HIS A 389 4.74 34.61 -3.16
CA HIS A 389 4.94 33.57 -2.16
C HIS A 389 4.53 34.07 -0.77
N GLU A 390 4.93 35.30 -0.40
CA GLU A 390 4.53 35.96 0.85
C GLU A 390 3.01 36.23 0.92
N GLU A 391 2.37 36.56 -0.20
CA GLU A 391 0.91 36.71 -0.35
C GLU A 391 0.15 35.36 -0.37
N GLY A 392 0.84 34.22 -0.46
CA GLY A 392 0.23 32.89 -0.63
C GLY A 392 -0.47 32.67 -1.98
N TYR A 393 -0.24 33.56 -2.96
CA TYR A 393 -0.86 33.48 -4.29
C TYR A 393 -0.34 32.27 -5.10
N LEU A 394 0.94 31.93 -4.97
CA LEU A 394 1.52 30.75 -5.63
C LEU A 394 0.92 29.44 -5.08
N ASP A 395 0.70 29.36 -3.76
CA ASP A 395 0.05 28.23 -3.09
C ASP A 395 -1.42 28.10 -3.51
N TYR A 396 -2.12 29.24 -3.67
CA TYR A 396 -3.47 29.28 -4.25
C TYR A 396 -3.48 28.72 -5.69
N LEU A 397 -2.52 29.12 -6.54
CA LEU A 397 -2.42 28.59 -7.90
C LEU A 397 -2.07 27.09 -7.92
N GLU A 398 -1.19 26.62 -7.03
CA GLU A 398 -0.87 25.19 -6.95
C GLU A 398 -2.11 24.40 -6.53
N LYS A 399 -2.82 24.85 -5.48
CA LYS A 399 -4.07 24.23 -5.05
C LYS A 399 -5.15 24.26 -6.16
N LYS A 400 -5.27 25.35 -6.91
CA LYS A 400 -6.21 25.51 -8.03
C LYS A 400 -5.94 24.52 -9.18
N TRP A 401 -4.67 24.25 -9.51
CA TRP A 401 -4.29 23.52 -10.72
C TRP A 401 -3.84 22.07 -10.49
N PHE A 402 -3.42 21.69 -9.27
CA PHE A 402 -2.87 20.36 -8.96
C PHE A 402 -3.72 19.53 -7.98
N THR A 403 -4.76 20.10 -7.36
CA THR A 403 -5.68 19.32 -6.50
C THR A 403 -6.47 18.31 -7.34
N GLY A 404 -6.46 17.04 -6.92
CA GLY A 404 -7.22 15.98 -7.58
C GLY A 404 -7.45 14.76 -6.68
N SER A 405 -8.27 13.81 -7.15
CA SER A 405 -8.86 12.76 -6.32
C SER A 405 -7.87 11.73 -5.74
N CYS A 406 -6.64 11.64 -6.25
CA CYS A 406 -5.64 10.67 -5.77
C CYS A 406 -4.81 11.15 -4.57
N ASN A 407 -5.13 12.31 -3.95
CA ASN A 407 -4.33 12.90 -2.87
C ASN A 407 -4.15 11.98 -1.64
N GLN A 408 -4.96 10.95 -1.46
CA GLN A 408 -4.86 9.96 -0.38
C GLN A 408 -3.67 8.98 -0.52
N TYR A 409 -3.00 8.92 -1.70
CA TYR A 409 -2.06 7.85 -2.07
C TYR A 409 -0.61 8.31 -2.30
N VAL A 410 -0.23 9.49 -1.79
CA VAL A 410 1.17 9.94 -1.78
C VAL A 410 1.82 9.51 -0.47
N PHE A 411 2.90 8.72 -0.53
CA PHE A 411 3.74 8.47 0.64
C PHE A 411 4.70 9.65 0.84
N GLU A 412 4.10 10.80 1.15
CA GLU A 412 4.78 11.82 1.92
C GLU A 412 5.07 11.22 3.29
N GLY A 413 6.33 10.83 3.50
CA GLY A 413 6.83 10.33 4.78
C GLY A 413 6.92 11.44 5.82
N THR A 414 5.81 12.13 6.06
CA THR A 414 5.55 12.97 7.23
C THR A 414 5.30 12.07 8.42
N ASP A 415 6.06 12.25 9.48
CA ASP A 415 5.78 11.62 10.76
C ASP A 415 4.40 12.08 11.26
N GLU A 416 3.57 11.10 11.62
CA GLU A 416 2.27 11.19 12.30
C GLU A 416 1.31 12.36 11.98
N LYS A 417 0.15 11.99 11.44
CA LYS A 417 -1.12 12.40 12.09
C LYS A 417 -2.19 11.35 11.87
N TYR A 418 -2.78 10.91 12.98
CA TYR A 418 -3.86 9.93 13.06
C TYR A 418 -4.98 10.23 12.06
N LYS A 419 -4.99 9.52 10.92
CA LYS A 419 -6.24 9.31 10.19
C LYS A 419 -7.14 8.54 11.16
N ILE A 420 -8.34 9.05 11.42
CA ILE A 420 -9.37 8.26 12.08
C ILE A 420 -9.64 7.08 11.15
N GLN A 421 -9.35 5.86 11.62
CA GLN A 421 -9.42 4.65 10.80
C GLN A 421 -10.88 4.41 10.42
N GLU A 422 -11.21 4.70 9.16
CA GLU A 422 -12.59 4.59 8.66
C GLU A 422 -13.07 3.13 8.79
N PHE A 423 -14.28 2.94 9.31
CA PHE A 423 -14.83 1.61 9.48
C PHE A 423 -15.18 1.01 8.12
N HIS A 424 -14.25 0.24 7.56
CA HIS A 424 -14.47 -0.51 6.33
C HIS A 424 -15.16 -1.85 6.65
N PRO A 425 -16.22 -2.23 5.92
CA PRO A 425 -16.83 -3.55 6.05
C PRO A 425 -15.84 -4.64 5.61
N LEU A 426 -15.93 -5.81 6.23
CA LEU A 426 -14.97 -6.89 5.99
C LEU A 426 -15.12 -7.46 4.58
N ASP A 427 -14.13 -7.21 3.71
CA ASP A 427 -14.21 -7.62 2.31
C ASP A 427 -14.14 -9.15 2.11
N THR A 428 -14.78 -9.60 1.03
CA THR A 428 -14.79 -10.99 0.59
C THR A 428 -13.37 -11.52 0.35
N ALA A 429 -12.43 -10.73 -0.17
CA ALA A 429 -11.05 -11.17 -0.34
C ALA A 429 -10.35 -11.43 1.01
N SER A 430 -10.62 -10.59 2.02
CA SER A 430 -10.11 -10.76 3.39
C SER A 430 -10.68 -12.01 4.06
N PHE A 431 -12.00 -12.20 4.04
CA PHE A 431 -12.66 -13.33 4.71
C PHE A 431 -12.54 -14.67 3.96
N SER A 432 -12.25 -14.66 2.64
CA SER A 432 -12.24 -15.88 1.80
C SER A 432 -11.37 -17.03 2.31
N GLY A 433 -10.27 -16.74 3.02
CA GLY A 433 -9.38 -17.77 3.58
C GLY A 433 -10.11 -18.72 4.53
N VAL A 434 -10.98 -18.19 5.39
CA VAL A 434 -11.72 -18.97 6.40
C VAL A 434 -12.74 -19.90 5.73
N LEU A 435 -13.43 -19.41 4.71
CA LEU A 435 -14.39 -20.18 3.91
C LEU A 435 -13.70 -21.34 3.14
N ILE A 436 -12.48 -21.12 2.65
CA ILE A 436 -11.68 -22.15 1.97
C ILE A 436 -11.25 -23.26 2.96
N VAL A 437 -10.83 -22.88 4.18
CA VAL A 437 -10.48 -23.86 5.24
C VAL A 437 -11.70 -24.69 5.65
N LEU A 438 -12.88 -24.05 5.79
CA LEU A 438 -14.13 -24.76 6.08
C LEU A 438 -14.50 -25.76 4.97
N ALA A 439 -14.45 -25.35 3.70
CA ALA A 439 -14.73 -26.22 2.56
C ALA A 439 -13.76 -27.41 2.48
N ALA A 440 -12.47 -27.19 2.75
CA ALA A 440 -11.47 -28.25 2.83
C ALA A 440 -11.75 -29.22 3.99
N GLY A 441 -12.12 -28.72 5.17
CA GLY A 441 -12.47 -29.53 6.33
C GLY A 441 -13.69 -30.44 6.09
N ILE A 442 -14.74 -29.90 5.46
CA ILE A 442 -15.93 -30.68 5.08
C ILE A 442 -15.55 -31.78 4.07
N LEU A 443 -14.74 -31.46 3.05
CA LEU A 443 -14.30 -32.42 2.04
C LEU A 443 -13.44 -33.54 2.65
N ILE A 444 -12.53 -33.21 3.56
CA ILE A 444 -11.71 -34.19 4.29
C ILE A 444 -12.60 -35.08 5.16
N GLY A 445 -13.58 -34.53 5.88
CA GLY A 445 -14.53 -35.31 6.68
C GLY A 445 -15.32 -36.32 5.85
N VAL A 446 -15.85 -35.90 4.69
CA VAL A 446 -16.55 -36.80 3.76
C VAL A 446 -15.63 -37.90 3.23
N LEU A 447 -14.36 -37.58 2.90
CA LEU A 447 -13.40 -38.60 2.47
C LEU A 447 -13.07 -39.61 3.59
N VAL A 448 -12.92 -39.16 4.84
CA VAL A 448 -12.70 -40.05 5.99
C VAL A 448 -13.89 -40.99 6.17
N THR A 449 -15.13 -40.48 6.17
CA THR A 449 -16.33 -41.33 6.29
C THR A 449 -16.50 -42.30 5.13
N ILE A 450 -16.09 -41.94 3.90
CA ILE A 450 -16.05 -42.88 2.77
C ILE A 450 -15.04 -44.01 3.04
N VAL A 451 -13.84 -43.69 3.54
CA VAL A 451 -12.81 -44.69 3.89
C VAL A 451 -13.26 -45.58 5.04
N GLU A 452 -13.88 -45.03 6.09
CA GLU A 452 -14.46 -45.79 7.21
C GLU A 452 -15.54 -46.77 6.72
N CYS A 453 -16.47 -46.31 5.87
CA CYS A 453 -17.50 -47.16 5.25
C CYS A 453 -16.92 -48.27 4.36
N LEU A 454 -15.81 -48.02 3.66
CA LEU A 454 -15.13 -49.02 2.84
C LEU A 454 -14.38 -50.05 3.68
N ILE A 455 -13.67 -49.62 4.73
CA ILE A 455 -13.00 -50.52 5.69
C ILE A 455 -14.03 -51.39 6.41
N PHE A 456 -15.14 -50.82 6.87
CA PHE A 456 -16.22 -51.56 7.52
C PHE A 456 -16.79 -52.65 6.62
N LYS A 457 -17.18 -52.30 5.38
CA LYS A 457 -17.72 -53.27 4.41
C LYS A 457 -16.70 -54.33 3.99
N TRP A 458 -15.42 -53.99 3.93
CA TRP A 458 -14.36 -54.96 3.63
C TRP A 458 -14.18 -55.97 4.78
N ALA A 459 -14.22 -55.51 6.03
CA ALA A 459 -14.21 -56.39 7.21
C ALA A 459 -15.46 -57.27 7.29
N GLU A 460 -16.65 -56.70 7.09
CA GLU A 460 -17.94 -57.42 7.06
C GLU A 460 -18.02 -58.46 5.93
N SER A 461 -17.27 -58.26 4.83
CA SER A 461 -17.13 -59.24 3.74
C SER A 461 -16.12 -60.36 4.03
N GLY A 462 -15.41 -60.31 5.17
CA GLY A 462 -14.34 -61.24 5.54
C GLY A 462 -14.77 -62.42 6.41
N ASP A 463 -15.86 -62.30 7.17
CA ASP A 463 -16.32 -63.32 8.12
C ASP A 463 -17.39 -64.24 7.50
N PRO A 464 -17.11 -65.53 7.23
CA PRO A 464 -18.12 -66.49 6.82
C PRO A 464 -19.02 -66.86 8.02
N VAL A 465 -20.33 -66.62 7.89
CA VAL A 465 -21.31 -66.87 8.96
C VAL A 465 -21.40 -68.36 9.30
N HIS A 466 -20.80 -68.74 10.43
CA HIS A 466 -21.09 -70.02 11.08
C HIS A 466 -22.42 -69.92 11.84
N HIS A 467 -23.48 -70.45 11.22
CA HIS A 467 -24.69 -70.84 11.93
C HIS A 467 -24.43 -72.12 12.72
N ASP A 468 -24.54 -72.05 14.05
CA ASP A 468 -24.74 -73.23 14.89
C ASP A 468 -25.99 -73.05 15.76
N HIS A 469 -26.82 -74.08 15.78
CA HIS A 469 -28.00 -74.18 16.65
C HIS A 469 -27.62 -74.92 17.93
N GLU A 470 -28.04 -74.44 19.10
CA GLU A 470 -28.28 -75.35 20.21
C GLU A 470 -29.50 -74.95 21.06
N HIS A 471 -30.26 -75.96 21.48
CA HIS A 471 -31.44 -75.82 22.33
C HIS A 471 -31.09 -76.13 23.79
N GLN A 472 -31.67 -75.38 24.73
CA GLN A 472 -32.15 -75.97 25.98
C GLN A 472 -33.42 -75.29 26.50
N LYS A 473 -34.13 -75.96 27.41
CA LYS A 473 -35.53 -75.69 27.78
C LYS A 473 -35.69 -75.36 29.26
N GLY A 474 -36.71 -74.56 29.57
CA GLY A 474 -37.26 -74.38 30.92
C GLY A 474 -36.84 -73.06 31.58
N SER A 475 -37.71 -72.34 32.30
CA SER A 475 -39.15 -72.57 32.54
C SER A 475 -39.86 -71.27 32.93
N ASN A 476 -41.06 -71.06 32.39
CA ASN A 476 -42.05 -70.08 32.88
C ASN A 476 -42.99 -70.78 33.92
N PRO A 477 -43.84 -70.08 34.72
CA PRO A 477 -44.63 -68.92 34.30
C PRO A 477 -44.82 -67.75 35.32
N ASP A 478 -45.70 -66.83 34.89
CA ASP A 478 -46.46 -65.79 35.63
C ASP A 478 -45.81 -64.40 35.84
N GLY A 479 -46.50 -63.33 35.38
CA GLY A 479 -45.95 -61.96 35.44
C GLY A 479 -46.68 -60.78 34.73
N ILE A 480 -47.86 -60.96 34.11
CA ILE A 480 -48.82 -59.87 33.72
C ILE A 480 -48.38 -58.85 32.62
N GLN A 481 -48.97 -59.04 31.43
CA GLN A 481 -49.57 -58.05 30.49
C GLN A 481 -48.84 -56.78 29.98
N THR A 482 -48.75 -56.72 28.64
CA THR A 482 -48.85 -55.52 27.76
C THR A 482 -50.09 -54.64 28.06
N THR A 483 -50.22 -53.36 27.69
CA THR A 483 -49.57 -52.46 26.68
C THR A 483 -49.61 -51.00 27.26
N SER A 484 -49.44 -49.83 26.61
CA SER A 484 -49.25 -49.29 25.24
C SER A 484 -48.71 -47.84 25.39
N SER A 485 -47.59 -47.44 24.80
CA SER A 485 -47.38 -46.90 23.43
C SER A 485 -48.05 -45.55 23.09
N LEU A 486 -47.22 -44.62 22.54
CA LEU A 486 -47.54 -43.36 21.83
C LEU A 486 -47.71 -42.05 22.65
N LEU A 487 -46.92 -41.03 22.24
CA LEU A 487 -47.31 -39.65 21.84
C LEU A 487 -48.13 -38.76 22.82
N ASP A 488 -47.90 -37.44 22.94
CA ASP A 488 -46.86 -36.54 22.39
C ASP A 488 -46.75 -35.25 23.24
N GLN A 489 -45.86 -34.32 22.84
CA GLN A 489 -45.95 -32.84 23.01
C GLN A 489 -46.84 -32.25 24.14
N GLN A 490 -46.21 -31.63 25.16
CA GLN A 490 -46.58 -30.25 25.59
C GLN A 490 -45.61 -29.63 26.62
N ASN A 491 -44.78 -28.67 26.16
CA ASN A 491 -44.80 -27.25 26.57
C ASN A 491 -43.40 -26.60 26.46
N ASP A 492 -43.18 -25.87 25.37
CA ASP A 492 -42.44 -24.62 25.48
C ASP A 492 -43.33 -23.60 26.18
N ARG A 493 -42.91 -23.10 27.35
CA ARG A 493 -43.35 -21.78 27.81
C ARG A 493 -42.31 -21.09 28.70
N SER A 494 -41.82 -20.00 28.14
CA SER A 494 -41.04 -18.94 28.76
C SER A 494 -41.59 -18.42 30.09
N ASP A 495 -40.70 -18.24 31.06
CA ASP A 495 -40.70 -17.13 32.03
C ASP A 495 -39.23 -16.82 32.36
N THR A 496 -38.63 -15.69 31.96
CA THR A 496 -38.82 -14.26 32.33
C THR A 496 -37.95 -13.81 33.53
N GLN A 497 -36.95 -12.97 33.21
CA GLN A 497 -36.27 -11.98 34.07
C GLN A 497 -35.52 -12.52 35.33
N VAL A 498 -34.41 -11.90 35.78
CA VAL A 498 -33.85 -10.56 35.55
C VAL A 498 -32.43 -10.64 34.95
#